data_AF-A0A938EAF7-F1
#
_entry.id   AF-A0A938EAF7-F1
#
_cell.length_a   1.000
_cell.length_b   1.000
_cell.length_c   1.000
_cell.angle_alpha   90.00
_cell.angle_beta   90.00
_cell.angle_gamma   90.00
#
_symmetry.space_group_name_H-M   'P 1'
#
loop_
_entity.id
_entity.type
_entity.pdbx_description
1 polymer ?
#
loop_
_entity_poly.entity_id
_entity_poly.type
_entity_poly.pdbx_seq_one_letter_code
_entity_poly.pdbx_strand_id
1 'polypeptide(L)'
;MRRIIPLAIGAVAAVAVAIPTVAGAGRAAGPVTVTLKEFTVKVAPASAKAGKVTFVVRNAGALEHELEVIRWGKAPGAIPLEGDKAKVPSGAELGEVEDIAPGATKRLTLTLSKGSYALICNLRGHYKAGQRTVFKVT
;
A
#
# COMPACT_ATOMS: atom_id res chain seq x y z
N MET A 1 60.68 27.51 -56.18
CA MET A 1 59.75 26.49 -56.70
C MET A 1 58.78 26.13 -55.59
N ARG A 2 57.47 26.15 -55.90
CA ARG A 2 56.38 25.34 -55.30
C ARG A 2 56.26 25.33 -53.77
N ARG A 3 55.13 25.60 -53.11
CA ARG A 3 53.73 25.94 -53.42
C ARG A 3 52.99 25.71 -52.06
N ILE A 4 51.79 26.31 -51.84
CA ILE A 4 50.65 25.74 -51.04
C ILE A 4 50.74 25.88 -49.49
N ILE A 5 49.74 26.23 -48.66
CA ILE A 5 48.29 26.59 -48.70
C ILE A 5 47.90 27.23 -47.34
N PRO A 6 46.78 28.00 -47.24
CA PRO A 6 46.42 28.84 -46.08
C PRO A 6 45.45 28.21 -45.05
N LEU A 7 45.26 28.94 -43.94
CA LEU A 7 44.02 29.18 -43.15
C LEU A 7 43.09 27.99 -42.81
N ALA A 8 42.89 27.76 -41.51
CA ALA A 8 41.55 27.63 -40.91
C ALA A 8 41.65 27.54 -39.38
N ILE A 9 41.26 28.62 -38.69
CA ILE A 9 40.91 28.59 -37.26
C ILE A 9 39.53 27.92 -37.19
N GLY A 10 39.50 26.64 -36.85
CA GLY A 10 38.26 25.91 -36.57
C GLY A 10 37.85 26.14 -35.12
N ALA A 11 36.87 27.01 -34.88
CA ALA A 11 36.20 27.12 -33.60
C ALA A 11 35.35 25.85 -33.38
N VAL A 12 35.75 25.01 -32.42
CA VAL A 12 34.94 23.87 -31.98
C VAL A 12 33.88 24.40 -31.03
N ALA A 13 32.64 24.52 -31.52
CA ALA A 13 31.49 24.79 -30.68
C ALA A 13 31.17 23.55 -29.83
N ALA A 14 31.37 23.66 -28.52
CA ALA A 14 30.96 22.64 -27.57
C ALA A 14 29.43 22.61 -27.45
N VAL A 15 28.79 21.60 -28.02
CA VAL A 15 27.37 21.32 -27.78
C VAL A 15 27.25 20.67 -26.41
N ALA A 16 26.83 21.44 -25.41
CA ALA A 16 26.46 20.91 -24.10
C ALA A 16 25.14 20.14 -24.24
N VAL A 17 25.21 18.81 -24.28
CA VAL A 17 24.05 17.94 -24.18
C VAL A 17 23.55 17.99 -22.74
N ALA A 18 22.46 18.73 -22.51
CA ALA A 18 21.75 18.69 -21.25
C ALA A 18 21.07 17.31 -21.12
N ILE A 19 21.64 16.43 -20.30
CA ILE A 19 21.01 15.17 -19.90
C ILE A 19 19.85 15.57 -18.97
N PRO A 20 18.58 15.25 -19.29
CA PRO A 20 17.51 15.45 -18.33
C PRO A 20 17.77 14.53 -17.15
N THR A 21 18.01 15.11 -15.98
CA THR A 21 17.99 14.38 -14.72
C THR A 21 16.57 13.89 -14.53
N VAL A 22 16.36 12.61 -14.84
CA VAL A 22 15.10 11.92 -14.54
C VAL A 22 14.97 11.98 -13.02
N ALA A 23 14.08 12.86 -12.53
CA ALA A 23 13.74 12.94 -11.13
C ALA A 23 13.43 11.52 -10.65
N GLY A 24 14.20 11.04 -9.67
CA GLY A 24 14.13 9.67 -9.21
C GLY A 24 12.68 9.31 -8.91
N ALA A 25 12.14 8.36 -9.68
CA ALA A 25 10.89 7.71 -9.33
C ALA A 25 11.09 7.18 -7.91
N GLY A 26 10.44 7.83 -6.94
CA GLY A 26 10.52 7.44 -5.54
C GLY A 26 10.32 5.94 -5.46
N ARG A 27 11.32 5.22 -4.96
CA ARG A 27 11.30 3.76 -4.88
C ARG A 27 9.97 3.37 -4.28
N ALA A 28 9.13 2.67 -5.05
CA ALA A 28 7.84 2.22 -4.59
C ALA A 28 8.06 1.54 -3.24
N ALA A 29 7.40 2.03 -2.19
CA ALA A 29 7.43 1.37 -0.91
C ALA A 29 7.08 -0.10 -1.16
N GLY A 30 7.93 -1.01 -0.67
CA GLY A 30 7.68 -2.43 -0.81
C GLY A 30 6.26 -2.79 -0.35
N PRO A 31 5.68 -3.90 -0.85
CA PRO A 31 4.30 -4.26 -0.53
C PRO A 31 4.06 -4.32 0.98
N VAL A 32 2.90 -3.82 1.42
CA VAL A 32 2.46 -3.93 2.82
C VAL A 32 1.97 -5.36 3.04
N THR A 33 2.69 -6.14 3.83
CA THR A 33 2.29 -7.51 4.13
C THR A 33 1.26 -7.52 5.26
N VAL A 34 0.14 -8.19 5.03
CA VAL A 34 -0.90 -8.46 6.03
C VAL A 34 -0.94 -9.96 6.28
N THR A 35 -0.73 -10.38 7.53
CA THR A 35 -0.89 -11.78 7.95
C THR A 35 -2.13 -11.92 8.81
N LEU A 36 -3.07 -12.71 8.33
CA LEU A 36 -4.28 -13.10 9.03
C LEU A 36 -4.03 -14.45 9.70
N LYS A 37 -4.41 -14.57 10.96
CA LYS A 37 -4.40 -15.81 11.74
C LYS A 37 -5.45 -15.64 12.81
N GLU A 38 -6.15 -16.70 13.19
CA GLU A 38 -7.33 -16.71 14.07
C GLU A 38 -7.39 -15.49 15.01
N PHE A 39 -8.37 -14.62 14.74
CA PHE A 39 -8.68 -13.44 15.53
C PHE A 39 -7.58 -12.37 15.61
N THR A 40 -6.59 -12.44 14.73
CA THR A 40 -5.44 -11.53 14.67
C THR A 40 -5.20 -11.01 13.26
N VAL A 41 -4.87 -9.71 13.15
CA VAL A 41 -4.34 -9.10 11.94
C VAL A 41 -2.96 -8.52 12.27
N LYS A 42 -1.92 -8.98 11.60
CA LYS A 42 -0.57 -8.40 11.67
C LYS A 42 -0.26 -7.68 10.37
N VAL A 43 0.27 -6.47 10.45
CA VAL A 43 0.62 -5.65 9.28
C VAL A 43 2.06 -5.16 9.38
N ALA A 44 2.81 -5.29 8.29
CA ALA A 44 4.21 -4.87 8.20
C ALA A 44 4.54 -4.34 6.79
N PRO A 45 5.04 -3.10 6.66
CA PRO A 45 5.11 -2.06 7.70
C PRO A 45 3.71 -1.64 8.18
N ALA A 46 3.62 -1.10 9.41
CA ALA A 46 2.36 -0.57 9.95
C ALA A 46 1.96 0.81 9.40
N SER A 47 2.77 1.36 8.50
CA SER A 47 2.50 2.61 7.82
C SER A 47 3.05 2.66 6.39
N ALA A 48 2.48 3.55 5.58
CA ALA A 48 2.96 3.89 4.24
C ALA A 48 2.77 5.39 3.95
N LYS A 49 3.36 5.87 2.85
CA LYS A 49 3.07 7.21 2.32
C LYS A 49 1.70 7.23 1.65
N ALA A 50 1.07 8.41 1.63
CA ALA A 50 -0.13 8.62 0.84
C ALA A 50 0.11 8.30 -0.65
N GLY A 51 -0.92 7.77 -1.32
CA GLY A 51 -0.86 7.31 -2.70
C GLY A 51 -1.25 5.85 -2.83
N LYS A 52 -0.72 5.18 -3.86
CA LYS A 52 -1.01 3.78 -4.13
C LYS A 52 -0.33 2.87 -3.11
N VAL A 53 -1.12 2.07 -2.40
CA VAL A 53 -0.67 1.09 -1.41
C VAL A 53 -1.19 -0.28 -1.81
N THR A 54 -0.30 -1.25 -1.94
CA THR A 54 -0.65 -2.65 -2.18
C THR A 54 -0.47 -3.46 -0.91
N PHE A 55 -1.56 -4.05 -0.43
CA PHE A 55 -1.58 -5.04 0.63
C PHE A 55 -1.41 -6.44 0.03
N VAL A 56 -0.45 -7.20 0.55
CA VAL A 56 -0.26 -8.63 0.27
C VAL A 56 -0.79 -9.39 1.46
N VAL A 57 -1.97 -9.99 1.30
CA VAL A 57 -2.75 -10.55 2.39
C VAL A 57 -2.58 -12.06 2.40
N ARG A 58 -1.93 -12.60 3.41
CA ARG A 58 -1.71 -14.03 3.59
C ARG A 58 -2.54 -14.54 4.75
N ASN A 59 -3.30 -15.61 4.52
CA ASN A 59 -3.89 -16.37 5.60
C ASN A 59 -2.89 -17.43 6.10
N ALA A 60 -2.45 -17.25 7.34
CA ALA A 60 -1.55 -18.15 8.07
C ALA A 60 -2.28 -18.98 9.15
N GLY A 61 -3.60 -18.84 9.23
CA GLY A 61 -4.48 -19.61 10.11
C GLY A 61 -5.01 -20.89 9.47
N ALA A 62 -5.90 -21.53 10.20
CA ALA A 62 -6.67 -22.71 9.81
C ALA A 62 -8.12 -22.36 9.42
N LEU A 63 -8.63 -21.20 9.80
CA LEU A 63 -9.94 -20.69 9.39
C LEU A 63 -9.84 -19.83 8.14
N GLU A 64 -10.94 -19.72 7.40
CA GLU A 64 -11.07 -18.70 6.36
C GLU A 64 -11.06 -17.29 6.96
N HIS A 65 -10.47 -16.35 6.22
CA HIS A 65 -10.38 -14.95 6.62
C HIS A 65 -10.66 -14.01 5.44
N GLU A 66 -10.92 -12.76 5.77
CA GLU A 66 -10.96 -11.64 4.84
C GLU A 66 -10.13 -10.47 5.38
N LEU A 67 -9.89 -9.48 4.53
CA LEU A 67 -9.36 -8.18 4.93
C LEU A 67 -10.22 -7.07 4.36
N GLU A 68 -10.86 -6.29 5.22
CA GLU A 68 -11.45 -4.99 4.89
C GLU A 68 -10.50 -3.85 5.28
N VAL A 69 -10.41 -2.80 4.45
CA VAL A 69 -9.65 -1.58 4.73
C VAL A 69 -10.61 -0.42 4.96
N ILE A 70 -10.70 0.05 6.21
CA ILE A 70 -11.69 1.05 6.62
C ILE A 70 -10.98 2.33 7.04
N ARG A 71 -11.38 3.48 6.49
CA ARG A 71 -10.93 4.79 6.98
C ARG A 71 -11.52 5.06 8.36
N TRP A 72 -10.67 5.07 9.37
CA TRP A 72 -11.10 5.11 10.77
C TRP A 72 -10.15 5.91 11.65
N GLY A 73 -10.66 6.98 12.26
CA GLY A 73 -9.86 7.90 13.10
C GLY A 73 -9.68 7.46 14.56
N LYS A 74 -10.41 6.45 15.02
CA LYS A 74 -10.38 5.96 16.41
C LYS A 74 -9.58 4.64 16.51
N ALA A 75 -9.50 4.06 17.70
CA ALA A 75 -8.99 2.71 17.85
C ALA A 75 -9.80 1.73 16.97
N PRO A 76 -9.16 0.73 16.33
CA PRO A 76 -9.87 -0.21 15.46
C PRO A 76 -11.06 -0.90 16.14
N GLY A 77 -11.00 -1.08 17.46
CA GLY A 77 -12.07 -1.71 18.26
C GLY A 77 -13.24 -0.83 18.63
N ALA A 78 -13.17 0.44 18.26
CA ALA A 78 -14.23 1.38 18.52
C ALA A 78 -15.28 1.40 17.40
N ILE A 79 -15.12 0.60 16.33
CA ILE A 79 -16.19 0.42 15.35
C ILE A 79 -17.34 -0.31 16.08
N PRO A 80 -18.55 0.26 16.13
CA PRO A 80 -19.69 -0.37 16.80
C PRO A 80 -19.96 -1.76 16.23
N LEU A 81 -20.62 -2.63 17.01
CA LEU A 81 -21.06 -3.93 16.52
C LEU A 81 -22.48 -3.86 15.98
N GLU A 82 -22.76 -4.65 14.96
CA GLU A 82 -24.09 -5.05 14.51
C GLU A 82 -24.16 -6.57 14.57
N GLY A 83 -24.76 -7.09 15.64
CA GLY A 83 -24.65 -8.50 16.01
C GLY A 83 -23.20 -8.91 16.27
N ASP A 84 -22.69 -9.84 15.48
CA ASP A 84 -21.33 -10.38 15.60
C ASP A 84 -20.34 -9.79 14.57
N LYS A 85 -20.76 -8.77 13.81
CA LYS A 85 -19.92 -8.04 12.85
C LYS A 85 -19.67 -6.60 13.31
N ALA A 86 -18.62 -5.98 12.79
CA ALA A 86 -18.45 -4.54 12.82
C ALA A 86 -19.54 -3.87 11.98
N LYS A 87 -20.19 -2.87 12.55
CA LYS A 87 -21.08 -1.94 11.85
C LYS A 87 -20.24 -0.87 11.17
N VAL A 88 -19.70 -1.20 10.00
CA VAL A 88 -18.87 -0.28 9.22
C VAL A 88 -19.77 0.84 8.66
N PRO A 89 -19.46 2.12 8.93
CA PRO A 89 -20.25 3.22 8.36
C PRO A 89 -20.15 3.24 6.83
N SER A 90 -21.26 3.57 6.17
CA SER A 90 -21.27 3.75 4.71
C SER A 90 -20.21 4.75 4.26
N GLY A 91 -19.43 4.38 3.24
CA GLY A 91 -18.33 5.18 2.68
C GLY A 91 -17.03 5.17 3.51
N ALA A 92 -16.99 4.48 4.65
CA ALA A 92 -15.74 4.31 5.42
C ALA A 92 -14.90 3.14 4.90
N GLU A 93 -15.52 2.08 4.40
CA GLU A 93 -14.83 0.97 3.73
C GLU A 93 -14.31 1.42 2.37
N LEU A 94 -13.04 1.14 2.10
CA LEU A 94 -12.37 1.53 0.85
C LEU A 94 -12.11 0.35 -0.08
N GLY A 95 -12.29 -0.87 0.41
CA GLY A 95 -12.12 -2.10 -0.36
C GLY A 95 -11.67 -3.25 0.52
N GLU A 96 -11.79 -4.45 -0.05
CA GLU A 96 -11.59 -5.70 0.65
C GLU A 96 -11.01 -6.81 -0.22
N VAL A 97 -10.61 -7.90 0.42
CA VAL A 97 -10.41 -9.21 -0.19
C VAL A 97 -11.02 -10.29 0.71
N GLU A 98 -12.04 -10.97 0.20
CA GLU A 98 -12.81 -12.01 0.90
C GLU A 98 -12.28 -13.43 0.60
N ASP A 99 -12.90 -14.46 1.17
CA ASP A 99 -12.68 -15.90 0.90
C ASP A 99 -11.20 -16.29 0.82
N ILE A 100 -10.39 -15.84 1.78
CA ILE A 100 -8.96 -16.17 1.83
C ILE A 100 -8.81 -17.49 2.57
N ALA A 101 -8.82 -18.59 1.81
CA ALA A 101 -8.63 -19.93 2.34
C ALA A 101 -7.29 -20.09 3.12
N PRO A 102 -7.19 -21.05 4.05
CA PRO A 102 -5.96 -21.36 4.77
C PRO A 102 -4.76 -21.54 3.83
N GLY A 103 -3.65 -20.86 4.12
CA GLY A 103 -2.43 -20.89 3.31
C GLY A 103 -2.45 -20.02 2.05
N ALA A 104 -3.62 -19.50 1.64
CA ALA A 104 -3.74 -18.67 0.45
C ALA A 104 -3.16 -17.26 0.65
N THR A 105 -2.83 -16.61 -0.46
CA THR A 105 -2.40 -15.21 -0.51
C THR A 105 -3.18 -14.47 -1.59
N LYS A 106 -3.77 -13.32 -1.23
CA LYS A 106 -4.45 -12.39 -2.15
C LYS A 106 -3.80 -11.01 -2.09
N ARG A 107 -4.15 -10.11 -3.03
CA ARG A 107 -3.64 -8.74 -3.08
C ARG A 107 -4.79 -7.75 -3.18
N LEU A 108 -4.66 -6.64 -2.46
CA LEU A 108 -5.57 -5.49 -2.55
C LEU A 108 -4.74 -4.23 -2.79
N THR A 109 -5.05 -3.47 -3.84
CA THR A 109 -4.37 -2.20 -4.13
C THR A 109 -5.35 -1.05 -4.06
N LEU A 110 -5.06 -0.07 -3.21
CA LEU A 110 -5.91 1.09 -2.98
C LEU A 110 -5.09 2.38 -3.13
N THR A 111 -5.75 3.46 -3.52
CA THR A 111 -5.18 4.81 -3.41
C THR A 111 -5.64 5.43 -2.09
N LEU A 112 -4.72 5.55 -1.14
CA LEU A 112 -5.00 6.01 0.22
C LEU A 112 -4.50 7.43 0.44
N SER A 113 -5.35 8.28 1.03
CA SER A 113 -4.96 9.59 1.51
C SER A 113 -4.32 9.51 2.90
N LYS A 114 -3.66 10.59 3.33
CA LYS A 114 -3.11 10.69 4.69
C LYS A 114 -4.23 10.44 5.72
N GLY A 115 -3.99 9.57 6.69
CA GLY A 115 -5.02 9.20 7.65
C GLY A 115 -4.71 7.95 8.46
N SER A 116 -5.72 7.54 9.23
CA SER A 116 -5.71 6.28 9.99
C SER A 116 -6.75 5.33 9.42
N TYR A 117 -6.38 4.06 9.39
CA TYR A 117 -7.16 2.98 8.82
C TYR A 117 -7.27 1.85 9.83
N ALA A 118 -8.46 1.26 9.93
CA ALA A 118 -8.64 -0.03 10.56
C ALA A 118 -8.53 -1.10 9.48
N LEU A 119 -7.66 -2.08 9.72
CA LEU A 119 -7.58 -3.30 8.93
C LEU A 119 -8.29 -4.39 9.73
N ILE A 120 -9.38 -4.95 9.22
CA ILE A 120 -10.22 -5.90 9.97
C ILE A 120 -10.54 -7.15 9.15
N CYS A 121 -10.89 -8.23 9.83
CA CYS A 121 -11.68 -9.33 9.27
C CYS A 121 -13.07 -9.24 9.90
N ASN A 122 -14.12 -9.14 9.09
CA ASN A 122 -15.49 -8.89 9.52
C ASN A 122 -16.43 -10.09 9.29
N LEU A 123 -15.87 -11.25 8.95
CA LEU A 123 -16.54 -12.54 9.08
C LEU A 123 -17.16 -12.66 10.49
N ARG A 124 -18.30 -13.33 10.58
CA ARG A 124 -19.13 -13.37 11.79
C ARG A 124 -18.30 -13.75 13.02
N GLY A 125 -18.16 -12.82 13.96
CA GLY A 125 -17.44 -12.99 15.22
C GLY A 125 -15.95 -12.65 15.18
N HIS A 126 -15.33 -12.53 14.00
CA HIS A 126 -13.88 -12.35 13.87
C HIS A 126 -13.42 -10.97 14.39
N TYR A 127 -14.06 -9.89 13.93
CA TYR A 127 -13.79 -8.54 14.41
C TYR A 127 -14.03 -8.43 15.93
N LYS A 128 -15.15 -8.98 16.40
CA LYS A 128 -15.56 -8.99 17.82
C LYS A 128 -14.54 -9.73 18.69
N ALA A 129 -13.96 -10.81 18.19
CA ALA A 129 -12.89 -11.57 18.85
C ALA A 129 -11.51 -10.88 18.80
N GLY A 130 -11.38 -9.79 18.06
CA GLY A 130 -10.17 -8.96 18.03
C GLY A 130 -9.40 -8.97 16.71
N GLN A 131 -9.96 -9.53 15.62
CA GLN A 131 -9.29 -9.58 14.31
C GLN A 131 -9.25 -8.22 13.62
N ARG A 132 -8.42 -7.33 14.17
CA ARG A 132 -8.30 -5.94 13.76
C ARG A 132 -6.94 -5.37 14.14
N THR A 133 -6.42 -4.48 13.30
CA THR A 133 -5.23 -3.68 13.61
C THR A 133 -5.35 -2.29 13.00
N VAL A 134 -4.41 -1.41 13.37
CA VAL A 134 -4.32 -0.06 12.82
C VAL A 134 -3.26 -0.02 11.73
N PHE A 135 -3.54 0.74 10.67
CA PHE A 135 -2.58 1.10 9.65
C PHE A 135 -2.58 2.62 9.45
N LYS A 136 -1.40 3.21 9.30
CA LYS A 136 -1.25 4.68 9.18
C LYS A 136 -0.76 5.06 7.79
N VAL A 137 -1.38 6.06 7.20
CA VAL A 137 -0.88 6.68 5.97
C VAL A 137 -0.39 8.09 6.30
N THR A 138 0.88 8.35 6.03
CA THR A 138 1.60 9.57 6.45
C THR A 138 1.88 10.52 5.31
#